data_AF-A0A7S3FH67-F1
#
_entry.id   AF-A0A7S3FH67-F1
#
_cell.length_a   1.000
_cell.length_b   1.000
_cell.length_c   1.000
_cell.angle_alpha   90.00
_cell.angle_beta   90.00
_cell.angle_gamma   90.00
#
_symmetry.space_group_name_H-M   'P 1'
#
loop_
_entity.id
_entity.type
_entity.pdbx_description
1 polymer ?
#
loop_
_entity_poly.entity_id
_entity_poly.type
_entity_poly.pdbx_seq_one_letter_code
_entity_poly.pdbx_strand_id
1 'polypeptide(L)'
;MGRGTPLPGAACGGSPGTVGAAPGGGGDSPRRGLLADGYESALLQQHDHAHRSCSRSLDGTPVLAAITQLPTPDVAHLAELATLLQEASPAQQDHIVQLLLADGYVRGLMDAFAQAEDLEDTESLHNLFRIVRSMVLLNEGTLIELLVSDACVQGALGALEYDPEAPSKASHREFLQRQAVWKQVVPIANEEVVARIHQTFRVGYLKDVVLPRVLDDHAYSTLSSIMLFNYVEILTAFQRDNEVLPAVFRKLKSLPPASSEWVDLLLFLQEVCSQAKNLQNQQRASLFNSMVRLGLLDFVTTSLEVGRESPALYGEVDGRAAGSAQPADAADANGGGGVGASEGGG
;
A
#
# COMPACT_ATOMS: atom_id res chain seq x y z
N MET A 1 -16.05 -43.88 -28.04
CA MET A 1 -16.13 -44.37 -29.44
C MET A 1 -16.93 -43.34 -30.21
N GLY A 2 -16.48 -42.58 -31.21
CA GLY A 2 -15.22 -42.49 -31.92
C GLY A 2 -15.50 -41.80 -33.26
N ARG A 3 -14.68 -40.79 -33.62
CA ARG A 3 -14.42 -40.26 -34.98
C ARG A 3 -15.55 -39.46 -35.65
N GLY A 4 -15.31 -38.39 -36.41
CA GLY A 4 -14.07 -37.79 -36.89
C GLY A 4 -14.38 -36.57 -37.77
N THR A 5 -13.41 -35.66 -37.86
CA THR A 5 -13.29 -34.56 -38.83
C THR A 5 -13.18 -35.07 -40.28
N PRO A 6 -13.37 -34.20 -41.30
CA PRO A 6 -12.20 -33.53 -41.91
C PRO A 6 -12.43 -32.07 -42.39
N LEU A 7 -11.35 -31.28 -42.34
CA LEU A 7 -11.06 -30.09 -43.18
C LEU A 7 -10.53 -30.56 -44.57
N PRO A 8 -10.52 -29.73 -45.64
CA PRO A 8 -9.46 -28.74 -45.95
C PRO A 8 -10.02 -27.47 -46.65
N GLY A 9 -9.34 -26.34 -46.94
CA GLY A 9 -7.94 -25.91 -46.93
C GLY A 9 -7.77 -24.83 -48.03
N ALA A 10 -6.93 -23.80 -47.76
CA ALA A 10 -6.22 -22.87 -48.68
C ALA A 10 -6.15 -21.47 -48.02
N ALA A 11 -5.05 -20.96 -47.45
CA ALA A 11 -3.64 -20.84 -47.85
C ALA A 11 -3.37 -19.79 -48.94
N CYS A 12 -2.74 -18.68 -48.52
CA CYS A 12 -1.74 -17.81 -49.18
C CYS A 12 -1.50 -16.61 -48.22
N GLY A 13 -0.34 -16.28 -47.69
CA GLY A 13 1.05 -16.57 -48.03
C GLY A 13 1.80 -15.26 -48.31
N GLY A 14 2.70 -14.84 -47.42
CA GLY A 14 3.57 -13.67 -47.63
C GLY A 14 4.35 -13.22 -46.38
N SER A 15 5.52 -13.82 -46.13
CA SER A 15 6.61 -13.38 -45.22
C SER A 15 7.65 -12.52 -45.99
N PRO A 16 8.86 -12.18 -45.49
CA PRO A 16 9.40 -12.10 -44.11
C PRO A 16 10.18 -10.79 -43.82
N GLY A 17 10.49 -10.54 -42.54
CA GLY A 17 11.47 -9.54 -42.12
C GLY A 17 11.99 -9.82 -40.71
N THR A 18 13.14 -10.48 -40.63
CA THR A 18 14.02 -10.67 -39.44
C THR A 18 14.51 -9.31 -38.90
N VAL A 19 14.74 -9.06 -37.61
CA VAL A 19 15.86 -9.53 -36.76
C VAL A 19 15.57 -9.09 -35.30
N GLY A 20 15.92 -9.92 -34.31
CA GLY A 20 16.11 -9.46 -32.92
C GLY A 20 15.79 -10.52 -31.86
N ALA A 21 16.81 -11.27 -31.42
CA ALA A 21 16.70 -12.35 -30.45
C ALA A 21 17.04 -11.90 -29.01
N ALA A 22 16.23 -12.37 -28.05
CA ALA A 22 16.50 -12.66 -26.63
C ALA A 22 16.82 -11.47 -25.68
N PRO A 23 16.65 -11.61 -24.33
CA PRO A 23 16.35 -12.82 -23.56
C PRO A 23 15.12 -12.72 -22.62
N GLY A 24 14.76 -13.87 -22.05
CA GLY A 24 13.67 -14.02 -21.08
C GLY A 24 13.89 -13.20 -19.81
N GLY A 25 12.83 -12.50 -19.38
CA GLY A 25 12.74 -11.90 -18.06
C GLY A 25 12.12 -12.92 -17.11
N GLY A 26 12.95 -13.46 -16.21
CA GLY A 26 12.51 -14.24 -15.07
C GLY A 26 11.60 -13.38 -14.18
N GLY A 27 10.61 -14.05 -13.57
CA GLY A 27 9.67 -13.44 -12.64
C GLY A 27 10.42 -12.85 -11.45
N ASP A 28 10.50 -11.53 -11.43
CA ASP A 28 10.94 -10.75 -10.28
C ASP A 28 9.78 -10.74 -9.29
N SER A 29 9.97 -11.34 -8.11
CA SER A 29 8.99 -11.36 -7.02
C SER A 29 9.37 -10.28 -6.02
N PRO A 30 8.64 -9.15 -5.96
CA PRO A 30 8.86 -8.16 -4.92
C PRO A 30 8.15 -8.61 -3.62
N ARG A 31 8.54 -7.98 -2.52
CA ARG A 31 8.47 -8.45 -1.13
C ARG A 31 7.02 -8.63 -0.64
N ARG A 32 6.63 -9.87 -0.38
CA ARG A 32 5.30 -10.23 0.14
C ARG A 32 5.22 -9.96 1.65
N GLY A 33 4.05 -9.58 2.13
CA GLY A 33 3.70 -9.46 3.55
C GLY A 33 2.20 -9.73 3.69
N LEU A 34 1.61 -9.61 4.89
CA LEU A 34 0.17 -9.88 5.15
C LEU A 34 -0.82 -9.15 4.23
N LEU A 35 -0.36 -8.13 3.50
CA LEU A 35 -1.14 -7.35 2.58
C LEU A 35 -0.94 -7.93 1.20
N ALA A 36 -2.06 -8.32 0.59
CA ALA A 36 -2.20 -9.00 -0.68
C ALA A 36 -1.05 -8.87 -1.68
N ASP A 37 -0.76 -9.98 -2.38
CA ASP A 37 0.10 -10.04 -3.58
C ASP A 37 -0.40 -8.99 -4.60
N GLY A 38 0.13 -7.75 -4.55
CA GLY A 38 -0.35 -6.63 -5.37
C GLY A 38 -0.05 -5.22 -4.83
N TYR A 39 0.25 -5.07 -3.52
CA TYR A 39 0.56 -3.75 -2.93
C TYR A 39 1.74 -3.04 -3.63
N GLU A 40 2.82 -3.77 -3.95
CA GLU A 40 3.98 -3.20 -4.65
C GLU A 40 3.74 -2.94 -6.15
N SER A 41 2.91 -3.75 -6.82
CA SER A 41 2.54 -3.49 -8.22
C SER A 41 1.75 -2.19 -8.37
N ALA A 42 0.95 -1.83 -7.38
CA ALA A 42 0.22 -0.55 -7.35
C ALA A 42 1.15 0.65 -7.11
N LEU A 43 2.18 0.49 -6.26
CA LEU A 43 3.18 1.54 -5.99
C LEU A 43 4.10 1.83 -7.20
N LEU A 44 4.33 0.85 -8.07
CA LEU A 44 5.21 0.98 -9.23
C LEU A 44 4.59 1.69 -10.45
N GLN A 45 3.29 2.00 -10.43
CA GLN A 45 2.58 2.55 -11.60
C GLN A 45 2.51 4.09 -11.67
N GLN A 46 3.00 4.85 -10.67
CA GLN A 46 2.94 6.31 -10.73
C GLN A 46 4.19 6.99 -10.15
N HIS A 47 5.12 7.36 -11.02
CA HIS A 47 6.14 8.36 -10.75
C HIS A 47 6.15 9.37 -11.90
N ASP A 48 5.56 10.56 -11.69
CA ASP A 48 6.11 11.82 -12.22
C ASP A 48 5.48 13.09 -11.58
N HIS A 49 6.38 14.00 -11.21
CA HIS A 49 6.39 15.42 -10.81
C HIS A 49 5.19 16.28 -10.30
N ALA A 50 5.54 17.04 -9.24
CA ALA A 50 5.43 18.51 -9.00
C ALA A 50 4.37 19.12 -8.05
N HIS A 51 4.91 19.82 -7.04
CA HIS A 51 4.33 20.71 -6.01
C HIS A 51 3.34 21.79 -6.53
N ARG A 52 2.31 22.09 -5.72
CA ARG A 52 1.88 23.48 -5.40
C ARG A 52 1.29 23.59 -3.99
N SER A 53 1.90 24.42 -3.15
CA SER A 53 1.34 24.84 -1.86
C SER A 53 0.59 26.16 -2.05
N CYS A 54 -0.70 26.21 -1.70
CA CYS A 54 -1.49 27.43 -1.71
C CYS A 54 -1.61 27.97 -0.28
N SER A 55 -1.01 29.13 -0.01
CA SER A 55 -1.19 29.87 1.24
C SER A 55 -2.50 30.66 1.20
N ARG A 56 -3.36 30.52 2.22
CA ARG A 56 -4.56 31.36 2.38
C ARG A 56 -4.37 32.40 3.49
N SER A 57 -4.74 33.62 3.14
CA SER A 57 -4.80 34.81 3.98
C SER A 57 -6.04 34.75 4.90
N LEU A 58 -5.87 35.17 6.15
CA LEU A 58 -6.93 35.29 7.15
C LEU A 58 -7.41 36.74 7.17
N ASP A 59 -8.62 37.01 6.73
CA ASP A 59 -9.33 38.24 7.10
C ASP A 59 -10.85 38.04 7.02
N GLY A 60 -11.53 38.50 8.08
CA GLY A 60 -12.98 38.65 8.18
C GLY A 60 -13.69 37.46 8.83
N THR A 61 -14.13 37.61 10.08
CA THR A 61 -15.15 36.74 10.68
C THR A 61 -16.49 36.97 10.00
N PRO A 62 -17.04 36.04 9.21
CA PRO A 62 -18.43 36.09 8.84
C PRO A 62 -19.24 35.53 10.01
N VAL A 63 -20.47 36.02 10.19
CA VAL A 63 -21.46 35.30 11.00
C VAL A 63 -21.65 33.95 10.31
N LEU A 64 -21.09 32.88 10.89
CA LEU A 64 -21.25 31.53 10.37
C LEU A 64 -22.75 31.23 10.33
N ALA A 65 -23.32 31.11 9.13
CA ALA A 65 -24.62 30.47 8.99
C ALA A 65 -24.49 29.06 9.58
N ALA A 66 -25.29 28.75 10.61
CA ALA A 66 -25.31 27.43 11.19
C ALA A 66 -25.80 26.46 10.11
N ILE A 67 -24.90 25.61 9.61
CA ILE A 67 -25.30 24.44 8.82
C ILE A 67 -26.13 23.59 9.78
N THR A 68 -27.40 23.37 9.47
CA THR A 68 -28.32 22.61 10.33
C THR A 68 -28.65 21.25 9.72
N GLN A 69 -28.53 21.12 8.39
CA GLN A 69 -28.78 19.90 7.62
C GLN A 69 -27.83 19.88 6.42
N LEU A 70 -27.48 18.68 5.97
CA LEU A 70 -26.80 18.48 4.69
C LEU A 70 -27.84 18.32 3.57
N PRO A 71 -27.50 18.68 2.32
CA PRO A 71 -28.29 18.33 1.15
C PRO A 71 -28.59 16.83 1.08
N THR A 72 -29.68 16.44 0.43
CA THR A 72 -30.04 15.03 0.28
C THR A 72 -28.91 14.28 -0.46
N PRO A 73 -28.52 13.07 -0.03
CA PRO A 73 -27.46 12.30 -0.70
C PRO A 73 -28.00 11.63 -1.97
N ASP A 74 -28.43 12.42 -2.95
CA ASP A 74 -28.93 11.97 -4.25
C ASP A 74 -28.24 12.74 -5.40
N VAL A 75 -28.39 12.24 -6.62
CA VAL A 75 -27.75 12.80 -7.83
C VAL A 75 -28.06 14.29 -8.03
N ALA A 76 -29.26 14.74 -7.66
CA ALA A 76 -29.70 16.12 -7.91
C ALA A 76 -28.99 17.15 -7.02
N HIS A 77 -28.50 16.74 -5.85
CA HIS A 77 -27.91 17.65 -4.86
C HIS A 77 -26.39 17.47 -4.68
N LEU A 78 -25.74 16.60 -5.46
CA LEU A 78 -24.29 16.35 -5.35
C LEU A 78 -23.44 17.62 -5.54
N ALA A 79 -23.81 18.50 -6.48
CA ALA A 79 -23.07 19.73 -6.74
C ALA A 79 -23.12 20.72 -5.55
N GLU A 80 -24.29 20.81 -4.90
CA GLU A 80 -24.48 21.63 -3.70
C GLU A 80 -23.65 21.07 -2.54
N LEU A 81 -23.73 19.76 -2.30
CA LEU A 81 -22.97 19.08 -1.25
C LEU A 81 -21.45 19.21 -1.47
N ALA A 82 -20.97 19.02 -2.71
CA ALA A 82 -19.56 19.15 -3.03
C ALA A 82 -19.03 20.56 -2.73
N THR A 83 -19.81 21.59 -3.05
CA THR A 83 -19.47 22.99 -2.74
C THR A 83 -19.46 23.22 -1.22
N LEU A 84 -20.49 22.76 -0.52
CA LEU A 84 -20.62 22.90 0.94
C LEU A 84 -19.42 22.29 1.68
N LEU A 85 -19.00 21.07 1.30
CA LEU A 85 -17.87 20.39 1.95
C LEU A 85 -16.52 21.07 1.65
N GLN A 86 -16.34 21.64 0.46
CA GLN A 86 -15.11 22.36 0.10
C GLN A 86 -14.99 23.73 0.75
N GLU A 87 -16.12 24.40 0.99
CA GLU A 87 -16.17 25.74 1.58
C GLU A 87 -16.33 25.73 3.11
N ALA A 88 -16.46 24.53 3.70
CA ALA A 88 -16.61 24.35 5.14
C ALA A 88 -15.46 24.98 5.93
N SER A 89 -15.80 25.92 6.82
CA SER A 89 -14.84 26.48 7.76
C SER A 89 -14.47 25.46 8.85
N PRO A 90 -13.30 25.58 9.51
CA PRO A 90 -12.91 24.68 10.61
C PRO A 90 -13.97 24.57 11.71
N ALA A 91 -14.71 25.66 11.99
CA ALA A 91 -15.78 25.67 12.99
C ALA A 91 -17.04 24.88 12.56
N GLN A 92 -17.21 24.58 11.27
CA GLN A 92 -18.32 23.77 10.74
C GLN A 92 -17.96 22.29 10.59
N GLN A 93 -16.67 21.95 10.48
CA GLN A 93 -16.23 20.60 10.15
C GLN A 93 -16.76 19.55 11.12
N ASP A 94 -16.64 19.79 12.43
CA ASP A 94 -17.13 18.84 13.46
C ASP A 94 -18.63 18.56 13.30
N HIS A 95 -19.42 19.60 13.01
CA HIS A 95 -20.86 19.42 12.85
C HIS A 95 -21.21 18.74 11.52
N ILE A 96 -20.52 19.07 10.44
CA ILE A 96 -20.66 18.39 9.14
C ILE A 96 -20.33 16.91 9.29
N VAL A 97 -19.25 16.58 9.99
CA VAL A 97 -18.86 15.19 10.29
C VAL A 97 -19.98 14.46 11.02
N GLN A 98 -20.60 15.06 12.02
CA GLN A 98 -21.75 14.46 12.72
C GLN A 98 -22.94 14.20 11.77
N LEU A 99 -23.23 15.13 10.87
CA LEU A 99 -24.30 14.96 9.89
C LEU A 99 -23.97 13.89 8.83
N LEU A 100 -22.71 13.78 8.42
CA LEU A 100 -22.23 12.73 7.51
C LEU A 100 -22.31 11.34 8.17
N LEU A 101 -21.98 11.26 9.47
CA LEU A 101 -22.05 10.04 10.26
C LEU A 101 -23.48 9.68 10.69
N ALA A 102 -24.47 10.53 10.43
CA ALA A 102 -25.86 10.21 10.68
C ALA A 102 -26.30 8.99 9.85
N ASP A 103 -27.14 8.15 10.44
CA ASP A 103 -27.50 6.84 9.92
C ASP A 103 -27.92 6.90 8.45
N GLY A 104 -27.19 6.15 7.62
CA GLY A 104 -27.50 5.95 6.20
C GLY A 104 -27.04 7.06 5.27
N TYR A 105 -26.51 8.19 5.75
CA TYR A 105 -26.14 9.31 4.86
C TYR A 105 -25.01 8.93 3.89
N VAL A 106 -23.87 8.43 4.40
CA VAL A 106 -22.77 7.96 3.54
C VAL A 106 -23.21 6.84 2.61
N ARG A 107 -24.08 5.93 3.08
CA ARG A 107 -24.62 4.86 2.24
C ARG A 107 -25.48 5.42 1.09
N GLY A 108 -26.31 6.43 1.36
CA GLY A 108 -27.06 7.13 0.32
C GLY A 108 -26.16 7.75 -0.75
N LEU A 109 -24.98 8.27 -0.37
CA LEU A 109 -23.99 8.73 -1.36
C LEU A 109 -23.43 7.60 -2.21
N MET A 110 -23.25 6.40 -1.63
CA MET A 110 -22.81 5.23 -2.39
C MET A 110 -23.91 4.75 -3.36
N ASP A 111 -25.17 4.85 -2.98
CA ASP A 111 -26.33 4.56 -3.84
C ASP A 111 -26.43 5.58 -4.98
N ALA A 112 -26.23 6.87 -4.69
CA ALA A 112 -26.17 7.94 -5.69
C ALA A 112 -25.00 7.73 -6.67
N PHE A 113 -23.86 7.23 -6.19
CA PHE A 113 -22.74 6.84 -7.04
C PHE A 113 -23.12 5.70 -7.99
N ALA A 114 -23.75 4.63 -7.49
CA ALA A 114 -24.19 3.52 -8.35
C ALA A 114 -25.16 4.02 -9.44
N GLN A 115 -26.11 4.88 -9.08
CA GLN A 115 -27.03 5.48 -10.05
C GLN A 115 -26.31 6.35 -11.10
N ALA A 116 -25.38 7.20 -10.68
CA ALA A 116 -24.63 8.06 -11.59
C ALA A 116 -23.74 7.23 -12.54
N GLU A 117 -23.15 6.14 -12.04
CA GLU A 117 -22.35 5.23 -12.86
C GLU A 117 -23.21 4.47 -13.89
N ASP A 118 -24.38 3.97 -13.49
CA ASP A 118 -25.32 3.29 -14.39
C ASP A 118 -25.84 4.20 -15.51
N LEU A 119 -25.98 5.50 -15.22
CA LEU A 119 -26.42 6.52 -16.18
C LEU A 119 -25.28 7.13 -17.00
N GLU A 120 -24.02 6.74 -16.73
CA GLU A 120 -22.81 7.35 -17.29
C GLU A 120 -22.76 8.88 -17.08
N ASP A 121 -23.35 9.37 -15.98
CA ASP A 121 -23.40 10.80 -15.65
C ASP A 121 -22.05 11.28 -15.08
N THR A 122 -21.20 11.73 -16.00
CA THR A 122 -19.85 12.17 -15.71
C THR A 122 -19.79 13.37 -14.76
N GLU A 123 -20.77 14.29 -14.82
CA GLU A 123 -20.78 15.47 -13.95
C GLU A 123 -21.03 15.07 -12.49
N SER A 124 -22.03 14.20 -12.29
CA SER A 124 -22.35 13.64 -10.97
C SER A 124 -21.20 12.81 -10.42
N LEU A 125 -20.53 12.02 -11.25
CA LEU A 125 -19.35 11.23 -10.85
C LEU A 125 -18.17 12.12 -10.42
N HIS A 126 -17.92 13.23 -11.11
CA HIS A 126 -16.92 14.21 -10.67
C HIS A 126 -17.31 14.91 -9.35
N ASN A 127 -18.59 15.18 -9.13
CA ASN A 127 -19.05 15.73 -7.85
C ASN A 127 -18.88 14.70 -6.72
N LEU A 128 -19.16 13.43 -6.96
CA LEU A 128 -18.92 12.35 -5.99
C LEU A 128 -17.44 12.16 -5.68
N PHE A 129 -16.55 12.26 -6.68
CA PHE A 129 -15.11 12.31 -6.44
C PHE A 129 -14.75 13.43 -5.44
N ARG A 130 -15.23 14.65 -5.69
CA ARG A 130 -14.98 15.81 -4.80
C ARG A 130 -15.52 15.59 -3.40
N ILE A 131 -16.75 15.04 -3.28
CA ILE A 131 -17.39 14.74 -1.99
C ILE A 131 -16.54 13.73 -1.21
N VAL A 132 -16.22 12.57 -1.77
CA VAL A 132 -15.46 11.52 -1.07
C VAL A 132 -14.05 12.00 -0.72
N ARG A 133 -13.40 12.74 -1.62
CA ARG A 133 -12.12 13.41 -1.33
C ARG A 133 -12.24 14.37 -0.14
N SER A 134 -13.23 15.25 -0.14
CA SER A 134 -13.47 16.19 0.96
C SER A 134 -13.75 15.46 2.27
N MET A 135 -14.50 14.34 2.26
CA MET A 135 -14.77 13.54 3.45
C MET A 135 -13.49 12.97 4.06
N VAL A 136 -12.52 12.52 3.25
CA VAL A 136 -11.21 12.09 3.76
C VAL A 136 -10.43 13.27 4.34
N LEU A 137 -10.49 14.44 3.68
CA LEU A 137 -9.82 15.67 4.11
C LEU A 137 -10.50 16.39 5.30
N LEU A 138 -11.65 15.90 5.78
CA LEU A 138 -12.20 16.31 7.08
C LEU A 138 -11.38 15.74 8.25
N ASN A 139 -10.46 14.80 7.98
CA ASN A 139 -9.51 14.26 8.95
C ASN A 139 -10.17 13.55 10.15
N GLU A 140 -11.42 13.12 10.00
CA GLU A 140 -12.15 12.36 11.01
C GLU A 140 -11.92 10.86 10.84
N GLY A 141 -11.36 10.22 11.86
CA GLY A 141 -11.05 8.79 11.84
C GLY A 141 -12.27 7.91 11.63
N THR A 142 -13.35 8.16 12.37
CA THR A 142 -14.60 7.39 12.29
C THR A 142 -15.21 7.44 10.88
N LEU A 143 -15.13 8.60 10.22
CA LEU A 143 -15.64 8.79 8.87
C LEU A 143 -14.79 8.04 7.84
N ILE A 144 -13.46 8.08 7.97
CA ILE A 144 -12.54 7.33 7.11
C ILE A 144 -12.79 5.82 7.29
N GLU A 145 -12.92 5.34 8.53
CA GLU A 145 -13.23 3.94 8.83
C GLU A 145 -14.55 3.48 8.19
N LEU A 146 -15.57 4.36 8.18
CA LEU A 146 -16.84 4.11 7.50
C LEU A 146 -16.66 4.01 5.97
N LEU A 147 -15.90 4.93 5.36
CA LEU A 147 -15.63 4.93 3.91
C LEU A 147 -14.95 3.64 3.45
N VAL A 148 -14.03 3.08 4.24
CA VAL A 148 -13.31 1.84 3.92
C VAL A 148 -14.00 0.56 4.44
N SER A 149 -15.17 0.69 5.05
CA SER A 149 -15.98 -0.46 5.50
C SER A 149 -16.44 -1.31 4.32
N ASP A 150 -16.76 -2.59 4.56
CA ASP A 150 -17.29 -3.48 3.51
C ASP A 150 -18.52 -2.91 2.80
N ALA A 151 -19.34 -2.14 3.53
CA ALA A 151 -20.56 -1.56 3.00
C ALA A 151 -20.31 -0.37 2.06
N CYS A 152 -19.19 0.36 2.20
CA CYS A 152 -18.96 1.60 1.47
C CYS A 152 -17.74 1.54 0.55
N VAL A 153 -16.77 0.66 0.79
CA VAL A 153 -15.46 0.68 0.11
C VAL A 153 -15.56 0.62 -1.42
N GLN A 154 -16.53 -0.13 -1.95
CA GLN A 154 -16.74 -0.19 -3.40
C GLN A 154 -17.21 1.15 -3.95
N GLY A 155 -18.25 1.76 -3.37
CA GLY A 155 -18.73 3.08 -3.82
C GLY A 155 -17.70 4.18 -3.60
N ALA A 156 -17.00 4.17 -2.44
CA ALA A 156 -16.02 5.18 -2.09
C ALA A 156 -14.81 5.15 -3.03
N LEU A 157 -14.23 3.98 -3.28
CA LEU A 157 -13.14 3.86 -4.24
C LEU A 157 -13.60 4.07 -5.68
N GLY A 158 -14.82 3.63 -6.02
CA GLY A 158 -15.43 3.89 -7.32
C GLY A 158 -15.52 5.38 -7.60
N ALA A 159 -16.02 6.18 -6.66
CA ALA A 159 -16.05 7.63 -6.76
C ALA A 159 -14.64 8.23 -6.92
N LEU A 160 -13.65 7.69 -6.19
CA LEU A 160 -12.25 8.14 -6.28
C LEU A 160 -11.57 7.79 -7.63
N GLU A 161 -12.11 6.87 -8.44
CA GLU A 161 -11.61 6.60 -9.80
C GLU A 161 -11.89 7.74 -10.78
N TYR A 162 -12.90 8.59 -10.50
CA TYR A 162 -13.38 9.67 -11.36
C TYR A 162 -12.74 11.02 -11.04
N ASP A 163 -11.44 11.03 -10.78
CA ASP A 163 -10.68 12.27 -10.61
C ASP A 163 -10.68 13.08 -11.92
N PRO A 164 -11.27 14.29 -11.96
CA PRO A 164 -11.31 15.13 -13.15
C PRO A 164 -9.92 15.65 -13.56
N GLU A 165 -8.94 15.61 -12.66
CA GLU A 165 -7.55 16.03 -12.92
C GLU A 165 -6.66 14.85 -13.35
N ALA A 166 -7.14 13.61 -13.25
CA ALA A 166 -6.35 12.45 -13.65
C ALA A 166 -6.29 12.28 -15.18
N PRO A 167 -5.14 11.86 -15.73
CA PRO A 167 -4.99 11.65 -17.17
C PRO A 167 -5.83 10.47 -17.69
N SER A 168 -6.17 9.52 -16.83
CA SER A 168 -7.02 8.36 -17.15
C SER A 168 -7.70 7.86 -15.88
N LYS A 169 -8.90 7.29 -16.03
CA LYS A 169 -9.63 6.64 -14.93
C LYS A 169 -8.78 5.52 -14.33
N ALA A 170 -8.57 5.56 -13.01
CA ALA A 170 -7.93 4.48 -12.28
C ALA A 170 -8.87 3.27 -12.13
N SER A 171 -8.33 2.08 -11.86
CA SER A 171 -9.12 0.85 -11.68
C SER A 171 -8.96 0.29 -10.27
N HIS A 172 -9.21 1.14 -9.26
CA HIS A 172 -9.04 0.83 -7.84
C HIS A 172 -9.95 -0.30 -7.36
N ARG A 173 -11.22 -0.32 -7.78
CA ARG A 173 -12.15 -1.41 -7.45
C ARG A 173 -11.73 -2.72 -8.08
N GLU A 174 -11.29 -2.70 -9.34
CA GLU A 174 -10.81 -3.91 -10.01
C GLU A 174 -9.58 -4.47 -9.30
N PHE A 175 -8.64 -3.61 -8.91
CA PHE A 175 -7.48 -4.01 -8.11
C PHE A 175 -7.93 -4.68 -6.81
N LEU A 176 -8.82 -4.06 -6.03
CA LEU A 176 -9.29 -4.64 -4.77
C LEU A 176 -10.06 -5.96 -4.95
N GLN A 177 -10.81 -6.13 -6.03
CA GLN A 177 -11.62 -7.32 -6.25
C GLN A 177 -10.84 -8.49 -6.84
N ARG A 178 -9.87 -8.21 -7.74
CA ARG A 178 -9.22 -9.23 -8.57
C ARG A 178 -7.75 -9.43 -8.25
N GLN A 179 -7.06 -8.39 -7.79
CA GLN A 179 -5.62 -8.40 -7.61
C GLN A 179 -5.23 -8.45 -6.13
N ALA A 180 -6.00 -7.81 -5.25
CA ALA A 180 -5.79 -7.88 -3.82
C ALA A 180 -6.27 -9.24 -3.25
N VAL A 181 -5.48 -10.29 -3.46
CA VAL A 181 -5.75 -11.62 -2.89
C VAL A 181 -5.42 -11.63 -1.40
N TRP A 182 -6.46 -11.75 -0.56
CA TRP A 182 -6.28 -12.04 0.86
C TRP A 182 -5.59 -13.39 1.04
N LYS A 183 -4.40 -13.38 1.63
CA LYS A 183 -3.58 -14.57 1.83
C LYS A 183 -3.42 -14.88 3.31
N GLN A 184 -4.19 -15.86 3.76
CA GLN A 184 -4.16 -16.31 5.14
C GLN A 184 -3.15 -17.45 5.33
N VAL A 185 -1.98 -17.15 5.89
CA VAL A 185 -0.92 -18.16 6.14
C VAL A 185 -1.27 -19.12 7.28
N VAL A 186 -2.04 -18.64 8.26
CA VAL A 186 -2.63 -19.43 9.34
C VAL A 186 -4.07 -18.99 9.62
N PRO A 187 -4.97 -19.91 9.99
CA PRO A 187 -6.33 -19.54 10.40
C PRO A 187 -6.32 -18.55 11.57
N ILE A 188 -7.12 -17.50 11.46
CA ILE A 188 -7.39 -16.49 12.49
C ILE A 188 -8.89 -16.62 12.78
N ALA A 189 -9.25 -17.14 13.96
CA ALA A 189 -10.64 -17.43 14.30
C ALA A 189 -11.44 -16.19 14.69
N ASN A 190 -10.76 -15.13 15.15
CA ASN A 190 -11.41 -13.89 15.52
C ASN A 190 -11.68 -13.02 14.29
N GLU A 191 -12.94 -13.00 13.86
CA GLU A 191 -13.42 -12.20 12.72
C GLU A 191 -13.19 -10.69 12.90
N GLU A 192 -13.19 -10.17 14.14
CA GLU A 192 -12.87 -8.76 14.40
C GLU A 192 -11.42 -8.43 14.04
N VAL A 193 -10.49 -9.35 14.32
CA VAL A 193 -9.09 -9.20 13.94
C VAL A 193 -8.93 -9.26 12.42
N VAL A 194 -9.65 -10.17 11.76
CA VAL A 194 -9.66 -10.25 10.28
C VAL A 194 -10.20 -8.95 9.68
N ALA A 195 -11.31 -8.43 10.20
CA ALA A 195 -11.88 -7.16 9.78
C ALA A 195 -10.88 -6.00 9.96
N ARG A 196 -10.16 -5.94 11.09
CA ARG A 196 -9.11 -4.93 11.32
C ARG A 196 -7.92 -5.07 10.36
N ILE A 197 -7.53 -6.29 10.00
CA ILE A 197 -6.48 -6.50 8.99
C ILE A 197 -6.94 -5.95 7.63
N HIS A 198 -8.17 -6.27 7.20
CA HIS A 198 -8.75 -5.74 5.96
C HIS A 198 -8.88 -4.21 5.99
N GLN A 199 -9.32 -3.64 7.10
CA GLN A 199 -9.41 -2.19 7.27
C GLN A 199 -8.02 -1.55 7.17
N THR A 200 -7.00 -2.12 7.83
CA THR A 200 -5.61 -1.64 7.76
C THR A 200 -5.09 -1.63 6.33
N PHE A 201 -5.36 -2.72 5.58
CA PHE A 201 -5.02 -2.79 4.16
C PHE A 201 -5.66 -1.66 3.36
N ARG A 202 -6.97 -1.45 3.53
CA ARG A 202 -7.72 -0.46 2.76
C ARG A 202 -7.31 0.98 3.09
N VAL A 203 -7.05 1.27 4.36
CA VAL A 203 -6.52 2.57 4.80
C VAL A 203 -5.13 2.80 4.21
N GLY A 204 -4.26 1.79 4.24
CA GLY A 204 -2.94 1.86 3.59
C GLY A 204 -3.04 2.08 2.08
N TYR A 205 -3.92 1.36 1.41
CA TYR A 205 -4.18 1.54 -0.03
C TYR A 205 -4.71 2.94 -0.36
N LEU A 206 -5.67 3.44 0.42
CA LEU A 206 -6.19 4.79 0.27
C LEU A 206 -5.08 5.84 0.43
N LYS A 207 -4.23 5.67 1.45
CA LYS A 207 -3.14 6.59 1.80
C LYS A 207 -2.00 6.58 0.77
N ASP A 208 -1.50 5.40 0.42
CA ASP A 208 -0.24 5.24 -0.31
C ASP A 208 -0.45 5.03 -1.82
N VAL A 209 -1.67 4.72 -2.29
CA VAL A 209 -1.96 4.48 -3.72
C VAL A 209 -3.02 5.44 -4.27
N VAL A 210 -4.16 5.58 -3.60
CA VAL A 210 -5.32 6.31 -4.19
C VAL A 210 -5.15 7.82 -4.07
N LEU A 211 -4.81 8.32 -2.88
CA LEU A 211 -4.79 9.74 -2.55
C LEU A 211 -3.42 10.43 -2.39
N PRO A 212 -2.21 9.84 -2.63
CA PRO A 212 -0.94 10.53 -2.37
C PRO A 212 -0.81 11.95 -2.95
N ARG A 213 -1.47 12.22 -4.08
CA ARG A 213 -1.42 13.53 -4.76
C ARG A 213 -2.31 14.60 -4.13
N VAL A 214 -3.30 14.19 -3.36
CA VAL A 214 -4.37 15.07 -2.86
C VAL A 214 -4.45 15.14 -1.34
N LEU A 215 -3.74 14.26 -0.62
CA LEU A 215 -3.65 14.31 0.85
C LEU A 215 -2.82 15.51 1.30
N ASP A 216 -3.29 16.17 2.35
CA ASP A 216 -2.48 17.09 3.14
C ASP A 216 -1.78 16.34 4.29
N ASP A 217 -0.85 17.03 4.97
CA ASP A 217 -0.09 16.45 6.09
C ASP A 217 -1.00 15.96 7.22
N HIS A 218 -2.15 16.61 7.41
CA HIS A 218 -3.08 16.25 8.47
C HIS A 218 -3.81 14.94 8.15
N ALA A 219 -4.34 14.80 6.93
CA ALA A 219 -4.99 13.59 6.45
C ALA A 219 -4.03 12.41 6.43
N TYR A 220 -2.79 12.64 5.98
CA TYR A 220 -1.74 11.63 6.03
C TYR A 220 -1.49 11.14 7.47
N SER A 221 -1.44 12.06 8.43
CA SER A 221 -1.27 11.74 9.85
C SER A 221 -2.46 10.98 10.44
N THR A 222 -3.70 11.37 10.11
CA THR A 222 -4.91 10.67 10.54
C THR A 222 -4.94 9.25 10.00
N LEU A 223 -4.72 9.05 8.69
CA LEU A 223 -4.65 7.72 8.07
C LEU A 223 -3.55 6.85 8.71
N SER A 224 -2.37 7.44 8.95
CA SER A 224 -1.26 6.75 9.62
C SER A 224 -1.61 6.35 11.07
N SER A 225 -2.36 7.19 11.77
CA SER A 225 -2.82 6.93 13.14
C SER A 225 -3.83 5.79 13.18
N ILE A 226 -4.79 5.75 12.24
CA ILE A 226 -5.75 4.64 12.13
C ILE A 226 -4.99 3.31 11.91
N MET A 227 -4.03 3.28 10.97
CA MET A 227 -3.21 2.07 10.77
C MET A 227 -2.44 1.68 12.03
N LEU A 228 -1.85 2.66 12.74
CA LEU A 228 -1.12 2.43 13.98
C LEU A 228 -2.02 1.77 15.04
N PHE A 229 -3.22 2.31 15.26
CA PHE A 229 -4.17 1.75 16.22
C PHE A 229 -4.56 0.32 15.83
N ASN A 230 -4.86 0.08 14.56
CA ASN A 230 -5.18 -1.26 14.07
C ASN A 230 -4.03 -2.25 14.30
N TYR A 231 -2.77 -1.86 14.02
CA TYR A 231 -1.62 -2.72 14.28
C TYR A 231 -1.48 -3.07 15.76
N VAL A 232 -1.69 -2.10 16.66
CA VAL A 232 -1.65 -2.35 18.11
C VAL A 232 -2.74 -3.34 18.51
N GLU A 233 -3.97 -3.19 17.99
CA GLU A 233 -5.09 -4.10 18.27
C GLU A 233 -4.83 -5.52 17.74
N ILE A 234 -4.43 -5.65 16.47
CA ILE A 234 -4.12 -6.93 15.82
C ILE A 234 -3.03 -7.68 16.59
N LEU A 235 -1.92 -7.00 16.89
CA LEU A 235 -0.80 -7.63 17.60
C LEU A 235 -1.17 -8.00 19.05
N THR A 236 -1.95 -7.16 19.72
CA THR A 236 -2.45 -7.48 21.07
C THR A 236 -3.39 -8.69 21.03
N ALA A 237 -4.22 -8.82 19.99
CA ALA A 237 -5.07 -9.99 19.81
C ALA A 237 -4.24 -11.26 19.55
N PHE A 238 -3.20 -11.19 18.71
CA PHE A 238 -2.28 -12.31 18.48
C PHE A 238 -1.50 -12.73 19.74
N GLN A 239 -1.24 -11.82 20.68
CA GLN A 239 -0.64 -12.18 21.96
C GLN A 239 -1.60 -12.92 22.89
N ARG A 240 -2.88 -12.57 22.85
CA ARG A 240 -3.92 -13.19 23.66
C ARG A 240 -4.36 -14.53 23.09
N ASP A 241 -4.29 -14.67 21.77
CA ASP A 241 -4.59 -15.88 21.03
C ASP A 241 -3.42 -16.88 21.13
N ASN A 242 -3.67 -18.03 21.75
CA ASN A 242 -2.66 -19.09 21.94
C ASN A 242 -2.53 -20.02 20.72
N GLU A 243 -3.24 -19.79 19.63
CA GLU A 243 -3.20 -20.64 18.44
C GLU A 243 -2.48 -19.99 17.26
N VAL A 244 -2.68 -18.69 17.00
CA VAL A 244 -2.14 -18.03 15.80
C VAL A 244 -0.62 -18.13 15.72
N LEU A 245 0.11 -17.58 16.69
CA LEU A 245 1.58 -17.60 16.67
C LEU A 245 2.13 -19.04 16.78
N PRO A 246 1.66 -19.91 17.69
CA PRO A 246 2.13 -21.29 17.73
C PRO A 246 1.86 -22.08 16.44
N ALA A 247 0.74 -21.84 15.75
CA ALA A 247 0.45 -22.45 14.45
C ALA A 247 1.44 -22.02 13.37
N VAL A 248 1.84 -20.74 13.33
CA VAL A 248 2.87 -20.24 12.41
C VAL A 248 4.18 -21.00 12.63
N PHE A 249 4.67 -21.05 13.87
CA PHE A 249 5.92 -21.75 14.19
C PHE A 249 5.82 -23.26 13.96
N ARG A 250 4.67 -23.88 14.23
CA ARG A 250 4.44 -25.31 13.93
C ARG A 250 4.54 -25.60 12.44
N LYS A 251 3.91 -24.76 11.59
CA LYS A 251 4.01 -24.89 10.13
C LYS A 251 5.44 -24.68 9.65
N LEU A 252 6.12 -23.64 10.12
CA LEU A 252 7.52 -23.37 9.78
C LEU A 252 8.46 -24.55 10.10
N LYS A 253 8.23 -25.27 11.21
CA LYS A 253 9.00 -26.48 11.56
C LYS A 253 8.74 -27.67 10.64
N SER A 254 7.54 -27.73 10.05
CA SER A 254 7.12 -28.86 9.22
C SER A 254 7.40 -28.70 7.72
N LEU A 255 7.57 -27.46 7.26
CA LEU A 255 7.76 -27.15 5.86
C LEU A 255 9.24 -27.21 5.46
N PRO A 256 9.55 -27.64 4.22
CA PRO A 256 10.90 -27.55 3.71
C PRO A 256 11.33 -26.07 3.62
N PRO A 257 12.56 -25.74 4.07
CA PRO A 257 13.10 -24.40 3.93
C PRO A 257 13.06 -23.94 2.46
N ALA A 258 12.91 -22.63 2.24
CA ALA A 258 12.79 -21.99 0.90
C ALA A 258 11.54 -22.34 0.08
N SER A 259 10.63 -23.18 0.55
CA SER A 259 9.34 -23.37 -0.15
C SER A 259 8.51 -22.08 -0.12
N SER A 260 7.65 -21.88 -1.12
CA SER A 260 6.80 -20.67 -1.20
C SER A 260 6.01 -20.44 0.10
N GLU A 261 5.37 -21.48 0.64
CA GLU A 261 4.59 -21.38 1.89
C GLU A 261 5.47 -21.04 3.10
N TRP A 262 6.70 -21.55 3.13
CA TRP A 262 7.65 -21.24 4.20
C TRP A 262 8.10 -19.78 4.13
N VAL A 263 8.37 -19.27 2.93
CA VAL A 263 8.68 -17.86 2.68
C VAL A 263 7.50 -16.97 3.09
N ASP A 264 6.27 -17.34 2.75
CA ASP A 264 5.07 -16.59 3.14
C ASP A 264 4.91 -16.48 4.67
N LEU A 265 5.20 -17.56 5.40
CA LEU A 265 5.17 -17.56 6.87
C LEU A 265 6.30 -16.70 7.49
N LEU A 266 7.49 -16.70 6.88
CA LEU A 266 8.56 -15.82 7.32
C LEU A 266 8.23 -14.35 7.09
N LEU A 267 7.65 -14.03 5.94
CA LEU A 267 7.22 -12.67 5.61
C LEU A 267 6.09 -12.21 6.53
N PHE A 268 5.19 -13.12 6.92
CA PHE A 268 4.24 -12.86 7.99
C PHE A 268 4.91 -12.51 9.32
N LEU A 269 5.91 -13.29 9.74
CA LEU A 269 6.65 -13.00 10.98
C LEU A 269 7.45 -11.70 10.89
N GLN A 270 8.06 -11.42 9.74
CA GLN A 270 8.76 -10.16 9.50
C GLN A 270 7.81 -8.98 9.67
N GLU A 271 6.60 -9.06 9.12
CA GLU A 271 5.60 -8.01 9.23
C GLU A 271 5.18 -7.82 10.70
N VAL A 272 4.86 -8.92 11.41
CA VAL A 272 4.58 -8.89 12.85
C VAL A 272 5.71 -8.19 13.62
N CYS A 273 6.97 -8.50 13.31
CA CYS A 273 8.13 -7.87 13.94
C CYS A 273 8.30 -6.38 13.56
N SER A 274 8.06 -6.05 12.28
CA SER A 274 8.11 -4.67 11.77
C SER A 274 7.10 -3.78 12.48
N GLN A 275 5.89 -4.30 12.69
CA GLN A 275 4.80 -3.57 13.35
C GLN A 275 4.91 -3.61 14.88
N ALA A 276 5.63 -4.57 15.46
CA ALA A 276 5.85 -4.63 16.91
C ALA A 276 6.56 -3.38 17.48
N LYS A 277 7.23 -2.58 16.65
CA LYS A 277 7.83 -1.30 17.07
C LYS A 277 6.79 -0.30 17.61
N ASN A 278 5.55 -0.44 17.17
CA ASN A 278 4.42 0.40 17.54
C ASN A 278 3.82 0.06 18.91
N LEU A 279 4.14 -1.12 19.45
CA LEU A 279 3.65 -1.54 20.76
C LEU A 279 4.38 -0.83 21.91
N GLN A 280 3.70 -0.69 23.04
CA GLN A 280 4.33 -0.23 24.27
C GLN A 280 5.42 -1.22 24.73
N ASN A 281 6.42 -0.72 25.46
CA ASN A 281 7.61 -1.49 25.84
C ASN A 281 7.29 -2.87 26.47
N GLN A 282 6.31 -2.92 27.38
CA GLN A 282 5.92 -4.17 28.05
C GLN A 282 5.24 -5.16 27.10
N GLN A 283 4.31 -4.70 26.27
CA GLN A 283 3.62 -5.52 25.27
C GLN A 283 4.61 -6.03 24.23
N ARG A 284 5.52 -5.17 23.75
CA ARG A 284 6.58 -5.54 22.81
C ARG A 284 7.49 -6.63 23.37
N ALA A 285 7.95 -6.45 24.61
CA ALA A 285 8.78 -7.45 25.29
C ALA A 285 8.03 -8.79 25.45
N SER A 286 6.75 -8.75 25.79
CA SER A 286 5.91 -9.95 25.89
C SER A 286 5.79 -10.69 24.54
N LEU A 287 5.56 -9.96 23.44
CA LEU A 287 5.49 -10.53 22.08
C LEU A 287 6.78 -11.30 21.75
N PHE A 288 7.92 -10.61 21.85
CA PHE A 288 9.19 -11.18 21.46
C PHE A 288 9.60 -12.35 22.36
N ASN A 289 9.36 -12.26 23.66
CA ASN A 289 9.61 -13.39 24.57
C ASN A 289 8.77 -14.62 24.21
N SER A 290 7.51 -14.43 23.78
CA SER A 290 6.66 -15.52 23.31
C SER A 290 7.23 -16.13 22.02
N MET A 291 7.54 -15.31 21.01
CA MET A 291 8.10 -15.79 19.74
C MET A 291 9.46 -16.46 19.91
N VAL A 292 10.33 -15.95 20.78
CA VAL A 292 11.63 -16.57 21.11
C VAL A 292 11.42 -17.96 21.72
N ARG A 293 10.47 -18.12 22.65
CA ARG A 293 10.12 -19.44 23.21
C ARG A 293 9.59 -20.43 22.17
N LEU A 294 8.95 -19.93 21.11
CA LEU A 294 8.44 -20.75 20.01
C LEU A 294 9.53 -21.15 19.01
N GLY A 295 10.71 -20.51 19.06
CA GLY A 295 11.87 -20.82 18.23
C GLY A 295 12.22 -19.75 17.18
N LEU A 296 11.80 -18.49 17.37
CA LEU A 296 12.08 -17.41 16.41
C LEU A 296 13.56 -17.30 16.01
N LEU A 297 14.48 -17.43 16.97
CA LEU A 297 15.92 -17.28 16.71
C LEU A 297 16.47 -18.39 15.82
N ASP A 298 15.97 -19.61 15.98
CA ASP A 298 16.35 -20.75 15.15
C ASP A 298 15.95 -20.48 13.69
N PHE A 299 14.74 -19.96 13.46
CA PHE A 299 14.25 -19.62 12.12
C PHE A 299 14.97 -18.47 11.46
N VAL A 300 15.32 -17.43 12.23
CA VAL A 300 16.15 -16.33 11.71
C VAL A 300 17.50 -16.90 11.24
N THR A 301 18.11 -17.78 12.03
CA THR A 301 19.37 -18.44 11.66
C THR A 301 19.23 -19.25 10.38
N THR A 302 18.24 -20.14 10.31
CA THR A 302 17.95 -20.93 9.09
C THR A 302 17.67 -20.04 7.88
N SER A 303 16.93 -18.93 8.04
CA SER A 303 16.64 -18.01 6.94
C SER A 303 17.89 -17.33 6.38
N LEU A 304 18.85 -16.98 7.25
CA LEU A 304 20.11 -16.39 6.85
C LEU A 304 21.04 -17.40 6.18
N GLU A 305 21.02 -18.67 6.61
CA GLU A 305 21.75 -19.76 5.98
C GLU A 305 21.21 -20.06 4.57
N VAL A 306 19.90 -20.23 4.45
CA VAL A 306 19.21 -20.44 3.16
C VAL A 306 19.45 -19.25 2.21
N GLY A 307 19.38 -18.02 2.72
CA GLY A 307 19.64 -16.82 1.90
C GLY A 307 21.09 -16.71 1.41
N ARG A 308 22.06 -17.28 2.14
CA ARG A 308 23.46 -17.38 1.69
C ARG A 308 23.65 -18.43 0.61
N GLU A 309 22.93 -19.55 0.69
CA GLU A 309 23.03 -20.67 -0.25
C GLU A 309 22.23 -20.45 -1.55
N SER A 310 21.28 -19.52 -1.56
CA SER A 310 20.55 -19.11 -2.77
C SER A 310 20.17 -17.62 -2.72
N PRO A 311 21.09 -16.74 -3.16
CA PRO A 311 20.84 -15.29 -3.25
C PRO A 311 19.65 -14.94 -4.13
N ALA A 312 19.28 -15.81 -5.08
CA ALA A 312 18.12 -15.64 -5.95
C ALA A 312 16.77 -15.73 -5.23
N LEU A 313 16.72 -16.28 -4.01
CA LEU A 313 15.50 -16.34 -3.19
C LEU A 313 15.27 -15.06 -2.36
N TYR A 314 16.32 -14.25 -2.16
CA TYR A 314 16.31 -13.00 -1.41
C TYR A 314 17.15 -11.98 -2.19
N GLY A 315 16.53 -11.30 -3.16
CA GLY A 315 17.19 -10.43 -4.14
C GLY A 315 18.44 -9.70 -3.63
N GLU A 316 19.46 -9.75 -4.49
CA GLU A 316 20.81 -9.17 -4.37
C GLU A 316 20.82 -7.86 -3.56
N VAL A 317 21.34 -7.92 -2.33
CA VAL A 317 21.71 -6.70 -1.60
C VAL A 317 23.04 -6.28 -2.20
N ASP A 318 23.02 -5.25 -3.05
CA ASP A 318 24.20 -4.63 -3.64
C ASP A 318 25.17 -4.19 -2.51
N GLY A 319 26.07 -5.12 -2.19
CA GLY A 319 27.20 -4.92 -1.32
C GLY A 319 28.17 -4.04 -2.06
N ARG A 320 28.20 -2.77 -1.69
CA ARG A 320 29.30 -1.85 -2.00
C ARG A 320 30.61 -2.61 -1.77
N ALA A 321 31.30 -2.86 -2.88
CA ALA A 321 32.46 -3.71 -2.97
C ALA A 321 33.48 -3.45 -1.84
N ALA A 322 33.61 -4.41 -0.93
CA ALA A 322 34.85 -4.60 -0.19
C ALA A 322 35.86 -5.25 -1.16
N GLY A 323 36.39 -4.43 -2.07
CA GLY A 323 37.54 -4.78 -2.88
C GLY A 323 38.76 -4.91 -1.96
N SER A 324 39.13 -6.14 -1.68
CA SER A 324 40.41 -6.53 -1.09
C SER A 324 41.57 -5.94 -1.90
N ALA A 325 42.24 -4.92 -1.37
CA ALA A 325 43.58 -4.55 -1.81
C ALA A 325 44.58 -5.19 -0.83
N GLN A 326 45.22 -6.28 -1.28
CA GLN A 326 46.45 -6.77 -0.67
C GLN A 326 47.57 -5.73 -0.92
N PRO A 327 48.47 -5.49 0.05
CA PRO A 327 49.62 -4.62 -0.16
C PRO A 327 50.66 -5.39 -0.99
N ALA A 328 50.99 -4.88 -2.18
CA ALA A 328 52.11 -5.36 -2.95
C ALA A 328 53.37 -4.58 -2.56
N ASP A 329 54.39 -5.33 -2.16
CA ASP A 329 55.77 -4.91 -1.97
C ASP A 329 56.30 -4.10 -3.16
N ALA A 330 56.92 -2.96 -2.87
CA ALA A 330 57.78 -2.26 -3.82
C ALA A 330 59.05 -1.78 -3.08
N ALA A 331 60.01 -2.69 -2.98
CA ALA A 331 61.40 -2.38 -2.71
C ALA A 331 62.22 -2.57 -3.99
N ASP A 332 63.07 -1.58 -4.26
CA ASP A 332 64.22 -1.56 -5.17
C ASP A 332 64.05 -1.85 -6.67
N ALA A 333 64.18 -0.79 -7.47
CA ALA A 333 65.07 -0.82 -8.64
C ALA A 333 65.58 0.59 -8.99
N ASN A 334 66.89 0.71 -8.82
CA ASN A 334 67.82 1.79 -9.11
C ASN A 334 67.96 2.11 -10.62
N GLY A 335 68.33 3.36 -10.92
CA GLY A 335 68.97 3.82 -12.16
C GLY A 335 68.05 4.57 -13.14
N GLY A 336 68.33 5.78 -13.62
CA GLY A 336 69.51 6.63 -13.53
C GLY A 336 69.42 7.71 -14.62
N GLY A 337 70.00 8.89 -14.34
CA GLY A 337 70.24 9.98 -15.30
C GLY A 337 69.10 11.01 -15.37
N GLY A 338 69.29 12.31 -15.22
CA GLY A 338 70.50 13.13 -15.11
C GLY A 338 70.23 14.52 -15.68
N VAL A 339 70.69 15.54 -14.94
CA VAL A 339 71.15 16.87 -15.40
C VAL A 339 70.12 18.00 -15.60
N GLY A 340 70.42 19.14 -14.97
CA GLY A 340 69.98 20.50 -15.34
C GLY A 340 69.48 21.34 -14.15
N ALA A 341 70.32 21.80 -13.22
CA ALA A 341 71.11 23.05 -13.25
C ALA A 341 70.33 24.34 -12.86
N SER A 342 70.83 24.98 -11.79
CA SER A 342 70.83 26.43 -11.41
C SER A 342 69.47 27.17 -11.30
N GLU A 343 69.24 28.22 -10.52
CA GLU A 343 70.01 29.09 -9.62
C GLU A 343 69.03 30.09 -8.95
N GLY A 344 69.42 30.69 -7.82
CA GLY A 344 68.87 31.92 -7.24
C GLY A 344 67.76 31.71 -6.19
N GLY A 345 67.83 32.19 -4.94
CA GLY A 345 68.57 33.32 -4.39
C GLY A 345 67.57 34.42 -3.99
N GLY A 346 67.34 34.59 -2.68
CA GLY A 346 66.45 35.62 -2.11
C GLY A 346 65.76 35.17 -0.84
#